data_AF-A0A0D7AFM0-F1
#
_entry.id   AF-A0A0D7AFM0-F1
#
_cell.length_a   1.000
_cell.length_b   1.000
_cell.length_c   1.000
_cell.angle_alpha   90.00
_cell.angle_beta   90.00
_cell.angle_gamma   90.00
#
_symmetry.space_group_name_H-M   'P 1'
#
loop_
_entity.id
_entity.type
_entity.pdbx_description
1 polymer ?
#
loop_
_entity_poly.entity_id
_entity_poly.type
_entity_poly.pdbx_seq_one_letter_code
_entity_poly.pdbx_strand_id
1 'polypeptide(L)'
;EATGIETAAMEYVQYERKIVQDLGVVLEGWPLEEPLTRPSALGSSLGKLETLRNALLMGTCKFRKISTEEKAQRYQEWRAKIASGEIVDKPRRERSDKG
;
A
#
# COMPACT_ATOMS: atom_id res chain seq x y z
N GLU A 1 -7.16 -1.90 15.95
CA GLU A 1 -7.53 -2.42 14.61
C GLU A 1 -7.68 -1.25 13.63
N ALA A 2 -7.01 -1.29 12.47
CA ALA A 2 -6.98 -0.16 11.54
C ALA A 2 -8.06 -0.19 10.46
N THR A 3 -8.61 -1.35 10.08
CA THR A 3 -9.68 -1.48 9.08
C THR A 3 -11.00 -1.93 9.71
N GLY A 4 -10.95 -2.83 10.69
CA GLY A 4 -12.13 -3.52 11.25
C GLY A 4 -12.63 -4.65 10.35
N ILE A 5 -11.80 -5.11 9.39
CA ILE A 5 -12.08 -6.23 8.50
C ILE A 5 -11.09 -7.34 8.84
N GLU A 6 -11.60 -8.43 9.38
CA GLU A 6 -10.80 -9.57 9.87
C GLU A 6 -9.99 -10.26 8.76
N THR A 7 -10.52 -10.24 7.54
CA THR A 7 -9.88 -10.86 6.35
C THR A 7 -9.01 -9.89 5.56
N ALA A 8 -8.78 -8.68 6.05
CA ALA A 8 -7.97 -7.69 5.34
C ALA A 8 -6.52 -8.17 5.20
N ALA A 9 -6.08 -8.32 3.95
CA ALA A 9 -4.70 -8.64 3.61
C ALA A 9 -3.97 -7.41 3.06
N MET A 10 -2.71 -7.25 3.46
CA MET A 10 -1.87 -6.16 2.95
C MET A 10 -1.48 -6.44 1.50
N GLU A 11 -1.66 -5.43 0.64
CA GLU A 11 -1.17 -5.44 -0.73
C GLU A 11 -0.16 -4.32 -0.93
N TYR A 12 1.01 -4.68 -1.44
CA TYR A 12 2.13 -3.77 -1.66
C TYR A 12 2.25 -3.39 -3.13
N VAL A 13 1.92 -4.28 -4.07
CA VAL A 13 2.05 -3.98 -5.52
C VAL A 13 0.93 -3.03 -5.96
N GLN A 14 -0.29 -3.29 -5.51
CA GLN A 14 -1.46 -2.46 -5.79
C GLN A 14 -1.87 -1.62 -4.57
N TYR A 15 -0.89 -1.18 -3.78
CA TYR A 15 -1.11 -0.52 -2.49
C TYR A 15 -2.10 0.65 -2.57
N GLU A 16 -1.91 1.58 -3.49
CA GLU A 16 -2.79 2.75 -3.61
C GLU A 16 -4.25 2.31 -3.83
N ARG A 17 -4.49 1.42 -4.79
CA ARG A 17 -5.84 0.94 -5.09
C ARG A 17 -6.44 0.08 -3.97
N LYS A 18 -5.70 -0.93 -3.51
CA LYS A 18 -6.23 -1.98 -2.62
C LYS A 18 -6.21 -1.63 -1.14
N ILE A 19 -5.33 -0.72 -0.72
CA ILE A 19 -5.20 -0.36 0.70
C ILE A 19 -5.72 1.05 0.92
N VAL A 20 -5.25 2.02 0.13
CA VAL A 20 -5.70 3.41 0.30
C VAL A 20 -7.13 3.59 -0.20
N GLN A 21 -7.42 3.18 -1.42
CA GLN A 21 -8.73 3.41 -2.04
C GLN A 21 -9.80 2.38 -1.63
N ASP A 22 -9.49 1.09 -1.53
CA ASP A 22 -10.51 0.11 -1.12
C ASP A 22 -10.72 0.14 0.41
N LEU A 23 -9.66 0.19 1.22
CA LEU A 23 -9.75 0.09 2.68
C LEU A 23 -9.75 1.43 3.42
N GLY A 24 -9.36 2.54 2.78
CA GLY A 24 -9.29 3.84 3.43
C GLY A 24 -8.22 3.91 4.53
N VAL A 25 -7.11 3.21 4.32
CA VAL A 25 -6.00 3.13 5.30
C VAL A 25 -4.69 3.45 4.61
N VAL A 26 -3.81 4.14 5.35
CA VAL A 26 -2.45 4.44 4.90
C VAL A 26 -1.44 3.98 5.95
N LEU A 27 -0.34 3.40 5.46
CA LEU A 27 0.84 3.11 6.24
C LEU A 27 1.72 4.38 6.33
N GLU A 28 1.84 4.91 7.54
CA GLU A 28 2.68 6.07 7.84
C GLU A 28 3.97 5.65 8.51
N GLY A 29 5.03 6.42 8.30
CA GLY A 29 6.32 6.21 8.95
C GLY A 29 7.04 4.94 8.52
N TRP A 30 6.96 4.60 7.23
CA TRP A 30 7.76 3.53 6.65
C TRP A 30 9.26 3.78 6.93
N PRO A 31 9.96 2.86 7.61
CA PRO A 31 11.26 3.15 8.19
C PRO A 31 12.45 2.85 7.25
N LEU A 32 12.19 2.34 6.04
CA LEU A 32 13.22 2.01 5.07
C LEU A 32 13.28 3.11 4.00
N GLU A 33 14.48 3.36 3.48
CA GLU A 33 14.70 4.30 2.37
C GLU A 33 14.10 3.80 1.04
N GLU A 34 13.93 2.49 0.94
CA GLU A 34 13.37 1.82 -0.23
C GLU A 34 11.86 2.05 -0.33
N PRO A 35 11.30 2.14 -1.56
CA PRO A 35 9.87 2.17 -1.76
C PRO A 35 9.16 1.01 -1.04
N LEU A 36 7.92 1.28 -0.61
CA LEU A 36 7.09 0.30 0.08
C LEU A 36 7.05 -1.02 -0.69
N THR A 37 7.51 -2.10 -0.05
CA THR A 37 7.61 -3.42 -0.68
C THR A 37 7.23 -4.52 0.30
N ARG A 38 6.94 -5.71 -0.25
CA ARG A 38 6.64 -6.91 0.55
C ARG A 38 7.83 -7.27 1.43
N PRO A 39 7.63 -7.60 2.71
CA PRO A 39 8.72 -8.04 3.59
C PRO A 39 9.52 -9.22 3.03
N SER A 40 8.87 -10.16 2.34
CA SER A 40 9.54 -11.27 1.67
C SER A 40 10.45 -10.86 0.51
N ALA A 41 10.22 -9.68 -0.09
CA ALA A 41 11.06 -9.14 -1.15
C ALA A 41 12.30 -8.40 -0.59
N LEU A 42 12.35 -8.10 0.71
CA LEU A 42 13.53 -7.51 1.37
C LEU A 42 14.69 -8.52 1.50
N GLY A 43 14.48 -9.78 1.14
CA GLY A 43 15.51 -10.81 1.06
C GLY A 43 16.16 -11.14 2.41
N SER A 44 17.46 -11.47 2.38
CA SER A 44 18.27 -11.88 3.54
C SER A 44 18.68 -10.73 4.47
N SER A 45 18.17 -9.52 4.25
CA SER A 45 18.52 -8.35 5.05
C SER A 45 17.79 -8.37 6.40
N LEU A 46 18.25 -9.23 7.32
CA LEU A 46 17.72 -9.35 8.67
C LEU A 46 17.60 -7.99 9.37
N GLY A 47 18.62 -7.14 9.24
CA GLY A 47 18.61 -5.79 9.80
C GLY A 47 17.43 -4.93 9.32
N LYS A 48 17.06 -5.00 8.03
CA LYS A 48 15.90 -4.25 7.49
C LYS A 48 14.58 -4.77 8.07
N LEU A 49 14.45 -6.08 8.21
CA LEU A 49 13.27 -6.71 8.81
C LEU A 49 13.16 -6.36 10.30
N GLU A 50 14.29 -6.33 11.02
CA GLU A 50 14.35 -5.89 12.42
C GLU A 50 13.97 -4.41 12.55
N THR A 51 14.49 -3.53 11.70
CA THR A 51 14.12 -2.11 11.68
C THR A 51 12.62 -1.94 11.44
N LEU A 52 12.06 -2.65 10.46
CA LEU A 52 10.63 -2.61 10.17
C LEU A 52 9.80 -3.10 11.36
N ARG A 53 10.19 -4.23 11.95
CA ARG A 53 9.53 -4.79 13.13
C ARG A 53 9.57 -3.82 14.31
N ASN A 54 10.72 -3.23 14.58
CA ASN A 54 10.89 -2.28 15.69
C ASN A 54 10.06 -1.01 15.46
N ALA A 55 10.01 -0.49 14.23
CA ALA A 55 9.19 0.67 13.91
C ALA A 55 7.69 0.41 14.13
N LEU A 56 7.21 -0.79 13.76
CA LEU A 56 5.83 -1.21 14.02
C LEU A 56 5.55 -1.33 15.52
N LEU A 57 6.48 -1.91 16.30
CA LEU A 57 6.35 -2.06 17.75
C LEU A 57 6.40 -0.71 18.50
N MET A 58 7.27 0.20 18.06
CA MET A 58 7.38 1.55 18.62
C MET A 58 6.24 2.46 18.17
N GLY A 59 5.44 2.04 17.19
CA GLY A 59 4.35 2.84 16.62
C GLY A 59 4.81 4.01 15.75
N THR A 60 6.11 4.06 15.40
CA THR A 60 6.63 5.02 14.41
C THR A 60 6.17 4.65 13.01
N CYS A 61 6.05 3.35 12.72
CA CYS A 61 5.39 2.81 11.54
C CYS A 61 3.99 2.31 11.94
N LYS A 62 2.92 2.84 11.33
CA LYS A 62 1.55 2.45 11.70
C LYS A 62 0.54 2.64 10.58
N PHE A 63 -0.51 1.84 10.63
CA PHE A 63 -1.67 1.99 9.77
C PHE A 63 -2.65 3.00 10.38
N ARG A 64 -2.97 4.06 9.63
CA ARG A 64 -3.92 5.10 10.00
C ARG A 64 -5.12 5.10 9.05
N LYS A 65 -6.33 5.18 9.61
CA LYS A 65 -7.54 5.46 8.83
C LYS A 65 -7.49 6.90 8.30
N ILE A 66 -7.77 7.06 7.02
CA ILE A 66 -7.84 8.37 6.38
C ILE A 66 -9.30 8.81 6.25
N SER A 67 -9.54 10.13 6.23
CA SER A 67 -10.89 10.66 6.04
C SER A 67 -11.36 10.49 4.58
N THR A 68 -12.65 10.68 4.35
CA THR A 68 -13.24 10.69 3.01
C THR A 68 -12.63 11.74 2.10
N GLU A 69 -12.32 12.92 2.64
CA GLU A 69 -11.71 14.03 1.92
C GLU A 69 -10.26 13.71 1.54
N GLU A 70 -9.47 13.20 2.50
CA GLU A 70 -8.08 12.81 2.27
C GLU A 70 -7.98 11.69 1.23
N LYS A 71 -8.92 10.74 1.29
CA LYS A 71 -9.03 9.65 0.31
C LYS A 71 -9.36 10.17 -1.09
N ALA A 72 -10.33 11.06 -1.21
CA ALA A 72 -10.71 11.65 -2.49
C ALA A 72 -9.57 12.46 -3.11
N GLN A 73 -8.84 13.24 -2.30
CA GLN A 73 -7.67 13.99 -2.77
C GLN A 73 -6.58 13.04 -3.30
N ARG A 74 -6.21 12.01 -2.53
CA ARG A 74 -5.25 11.00 -2.98
C ARG A 74 -5.69 10.30 -4.26
N TYR A 75 -6.99 10.03 -4.40
CA TYR A 75 -7.52 9.43 -5.63
C TYR A 75 -7.30 10.32 -6.85
N GLN A 76 -7.51 11.64 -6.72
CA GLN A 76 -7.26 12.59 -7.81
C GLN A 76 -5.78 12.66 -8.17
N GLU A 77 -4.89 12.72 -7.17
CA GLU A 77 -3.43 12.70 -7.38
C GLU A 77 -2.99 11.41 -8.07
N TRP A 78 -3.50 10.27 -7.62
CA TRP A 78 -3.23 8.96 -8.22
C TRP A 78 -3.71 8.89 -9.67
N ARG A 79 -4.93 9.38 -9.95
CA ARG A 79 -5.49 9.46 -11.31
C ARG A 79 -4.66 10.37 -12.22
N ALA A 80 -4.18 11.49 -11.71
CA ALA A 80 -3.29 12.39 -12.46
C ALA A 80 -1.97 11.70 -12.81
N LYS A 81 -1.36 10.95 -11.87
CA LYS A 81 -0.13 10.17 -12.11
C LYS A 81 -0.33 9.00 -13.08
N ILE A 82 -1.51 8.40 -13.13
CA ILE A 82 -1.85 7.42 -14.17
C ILE A 82 -1.96 8.12 -15.53
N ALA A 83 -2.65 9.26 -15.58
CA ALA A 83 -2.85 10.02 -16.82
C ALA A 83 -1.52 10.56 -17.39
N SER A 84 -0.57 10.92 -16.54
CA SER A 84 0.79 11.32 -16.95
C SER A 84 1.66 10.14 -17.39
N GLY A 85 1.23 8.90 -17.13
CA GLY A 85 2.01 7.69 -17.41
C GLY A 85 3.11 7.38 -16.38
N GLU A 86 3.20 8.15 -15.29
CA GLU A 86 4.15 7.92 -14.20
C GLU A 86 3.84 6.61 -13.45
N ILE A 87 2.55 6.27 -13.34
CA ILE A 87 2.07 5.02 -12.75
C ILE A 87 1.37 4.18 -13.81
N VAL A 88 1.92 3.01 -14.09
CA VAL A 88 1.26 1.99 -14.90
C VAL A 88 0.32 1.18 -14.01
N ASP A 89 -0.96 1.58 -13.92
CA ASP A 89 -1.96 0.66 -13.37
C ASP A 89 -2.13 -0.48 -14.37
N LYS A 90 -1.76 -1.70 -13.99
CA LYS A 90 -1.97 -2.88 -14.83
C LYS A 90 -3.44 -3.29 -14.66
N PRO A 91 -4.32 -3.04 -15.65
CA PRO A 91 -5.67 -3.58 -15.59
C PRO A 91 -5.60 -5.10 -15.55
N ARG A 92 -6.58 -5.72 -14.89
CA ARG A 92 -6.71 -7.17 -14.86
C ARG A 92 -6.78 -7.67 -16.31
N ARG A 93 -5.90 -8.60 -16.69
CA ARG A 93 -5.93 -9.22 -18.03
C ARG A 93 -7.33 -9.76 -18.30
N GLU A 94 -7.90 -9.37 -19.43
CA GLU A 94 -9.07 -10.06 -19.97
C GLU A 94 -8.70 -11.52 -20.15
N ARG A 95 -9.60 -12.41 -19.72
CA ARG A 95 -9.36 -13.84 -19.88
C ARG A 95 -9.47 -14.17 -21.36
N SER A 96 -8.55 -14.99 -21.84
CA SER A 96 -8.51 -15.44 -23.23
C SER A 96 -9.59 -16.46 -23.57
N ASP A 97 -10.31 -16.99 -22.58
CA ASP A 97 -11.36 -18.02 -22.72
C ASP A 97 -12.76 -17.43 -22.99
N LYS A 98 -12.83 -16.16 -23.41
CA LYS A 98 -14.09 -15.54 -23.82
C LYS A 98 -14.46 -16.03 -25.22
N GLY A 99 -15.05 -17.21 -25.29
CA GLY A 99 -15.53 -17.89 -26.50
C GLY A 99 -16.47 -19.02 -26.15
#